data_AF-A0A1Q3N9Y7-F1
#
_entry.id   AF-A0A1Q3N9Y7-F1
#
_cell.length_a   1.000
_cell.length_b   1.000
_cell.length_c   1.000
_cell.angle_alpha   90.00
_cell.angle_beta   90.00
_cell.angle_gamma   90.00
#
_symmetry.space_group_name_H-M   'P 1'
#
loop_
_entity.id
_entity.type
_entity.pdbx_description
1 polymer ?
#
loop_
_entity_poly.entity_id
_entity_poly.type
_entity_poly.pdbx_seq_one_letter_code
_entity_poly.pdbx_strand_id
1 'polypeptide(L)'
;MRHQSDHRENEHDKHHREHHRSGRRGRLFESGRMKLLVLHLIQQNPKHGYEIIKEISDLVGDGYTPSAGTIYPTLTSLEEMNCISLLDAERKQYQVTEYGETYLKDQQEMLAALLEKLRIRREIHNNDQLIEIHRAMENLKTALRLKLNIADLQQEQIYQIAEKIDQAAIAIGRL
;
A
#
# COMPACT_ATOMS: atom_id res chain seq x y z
N MET A 1 10.48 -58.35 -25.19
CA MET A 1 9.73 -58.36 -23.91
C MET A 1 10.63 -57.90 -22.78
N ARG A 2 10.47 -56.66 -22.34
CA ARG A 2 10.43 -56.19 -20.93
C ARG A 2 10.51 -54.67 -20.95
N HIS A 3 9.34 -54.07 -20.77
CA HIS A 3 9.18 -52.67 -20.40
C HIS A 3 9.82 -52.42 -19.04
N GLN A 4 10.56 -51.33 -18.91
CA GLN A 4 10.79 -50.70 -17.62
C GLN A 4 10.48 -49.21 -17.75
N SER A 5 9.54 -48.83 -16.91
CA SER A 5 8.96 -47.53 -16.69
C SER A 5 9.98 -46.64 -15.96
N ASP A 6 10.08 -45.38 -16.38
CA ASP A 6 10.48 -44.30 -15.47
C ASP A 6 9.65 -43.06 -15.80
N HIS A 7 8.53 -42.96 -15.08
CA HIS A 7 7.83 -41.70 -14.87
C HIS A 7 8.61 -40.88 -13.86
N ARG A 8 9.04 -39.67 -14.25
CA ARG A 8 9.21 -38.57 -13.30
C ARG A 8 8.56 -37.32 -13.89
N GLU A 9 7.33 -37.12 -13.45
CA GLU A 9 6.62 -35.85 -13.43
C GLU A 9 7.46 -34.82 -12.68
N ASN A 10 7.58 -33.61 -13.21
CA ASN A 10 7.96 -32.42 -12.44
C ASN A 10 7.00 -31.30 -12.84
N GLU A 11 5.77 -31.42 -12.37
CA GLU A 11 4.74 -30.38 -12.42
C GLU A 11 4.93 -29.41 -11.25
N HIS A 12 5.79 -28.39 -11.34
CA HIS A 12 5.75 -27.28 -10.39
C HIS A 12 6.24 -25.99 -11.06
N ASP A 13 5.37 -25.35 -11.85
CA ASP A 13 5.37 -23.88 -11.90
C ASP A 13 4.03 -23.33 -12.41
N LYS A 14 3.01 -23.38 -11.54
CA LYS A 14 1.82 -22.56 -11.65
C LYS A 14 1.63 -21.94 -10.29
N HIS A 15 1.99 -20.67 -10.12
CA HIS A 15 1.28 -19.70 -9.29
C HIS A 15 2.07 -18.39 -9.30
N HIS A 16 1.58 -17.38 -10.02
CA HIS A 16 1.52 -15.98 -9.56
C HIS A 16 0.83 -15.13 -10.64
N ARG A 17 -0.48 -15.37 -10.81
CA ARG A 17 -1.39 -14.37 -11.39
C ARG A 17 -2.30 -13.87 -10.28
N GLU A 18 -1.85 -12.84 -9.56
CA GLU A 18 -2.75 -12.05 -8.70
C GLU A 18 -2.30 -10.58 -8.67
N HIS A 19 -2.70 -9.78 -9.66
CA HIS A 19 -2.66 -8.32 -9.55
C HIS A 19 -3.94 -7.68 -10.07
N HIS A 20 -5.08 -8.04 -9.49
CA HIS A 20 -6.29 -7.21 -9.55
C HIS A 20 -6.87 -6.98 -8.15
N ARG A 21 -6.21 -6.12 -7.37
CA ARG A 21 -6.85 -5.38 -6.26
C ARG A 21 -6.39 -3.91 -6.20
N SER A 22 -6.15 -3.26 -7.35
CA SER A 22 -5.58 -1.90 -7.40
C SER A 22 -6.56 -0.76 -7.06
N GLY A 23 -7.89 -0.98 -7.07
CA GLY A 23 -8.85 0.14 -7.08
C GLY A 23 -8.91 1.04 -5.83
N ARG A 24 -8.43 0.57 -4.66
CA ARG A 24 -8.34 1.37 -3.41
C ARG A 24 -6.89 1.53 -2.92
N ARG A 25 -5.98 0.70 -3.45
CA ARG A 25 -4.55 0.62 -3.11
C ARG A 25 -3.73 1.65 -3.88
N GLY A 26 -4.13 1.98 -5.11
CA GLY A 26 -3.52 3.04 -5.92
C GLY A 26 -3.56 4.40 -5.19
N ARG A 27 -4.73 4.83 -4.71
CA ARG A 27 -4.96 6.23 -4.28
C ARG A 27 -4.08 6.77 -3.15
N LEU A 28 -3.62 5.94 -2.22
CA LEU A 28 -2.76 6.42 -1.13
C LEU A 28 -1.39 6.88 -1.67
N PHE A 29 -0.89 6.18 -2.69
CA PHE A 29 0.47 6.37 -3.22
C PHE A 29 0.54 6.68 -4.74
N GLU A 30 -0.60 6.82 -5.43
CA GLU A 30 -0.75 7.00 -6.89
C GLU A 30 -0.07 8.26 -7.43
N SER A 31 0.02 9.32 -6.62
CA SER A 31 0.52 10.63 -7.04
C SER A 31 2.03 10.84 -6.78
N GLY A 32 2.84 9.79 -6.86
CA GLY A 32 4.28 9.88 -6.53
C GLY A 32 4.59 10.00 -5.03
N ARG A 33 3.56 9.91 -4.18
CA ARG A 33 3.67 9.97 -2.72
C ARG A 33 4.56 8.88 -2.12
N MET A 34 4.68 7.72 -2.78
CA MET A 34 5.62 6.67 -2.35
C MET A 34 7.06 7.14 -2.46
N LYS A 35 7.45 7.82 -3.56
CA LYS A 35 8.79 8.37 -3.74
C LYS A 35 9.10 9.41 -2.66
N LEU A 36 8.15 10.31 -2.38
CA LEU A 36 8.29 11.31 -1.33
C LEU A 36 8.48 10.69 0.06
N LEU A 37 7.69 9.67 0.39
CA LEU A 37 7.81 8.98 1.67
C LEU A 37 9.15 8.24 1.78
N VAL A 38 9.55 7.48 0.75
CA VAL A 38 10.84 6.77 0.73
C VAL A 38 11.99 7.76 0.87
N LEU A 39 11.98 8.85 0.12
CA LEU A 39 13.01 9.89 0.19
C LEU A 39 13.08 10.53 1.58
N HIS A 40 11.92 10.85 2.18
CA HIS A 40 11.84 11.37 3.55
C HIS A 40 12.46 10.41 4.58
N LEU A 41 12.22 9.10 4.46
CA LEU A 41 12.81 8.12 5.38
C LEU A 41 14.32 8.06 5.25
N ILE A 42 14.85 8.03 4.02
CA ILE A 42 16.30 8.02 3.76
C ILE A 42 16.95 9.33 4.26
N GLN A 43 16.24 10.46 4.21
CA GLN A 43 16.75 11.75 4.72
C GLN A 43 17.05 11.68 6.22
N GLN A 44 16.22 10.97 6.99
CA GLN A 44 16.40 10.88 8.43
C GLN A 44 17.69 10.16 8.79
N ASN A 45 17.98 9.04 8.11
CA ASN A 45 19.23 8.28 8.23
C ASN A 45 19.41 7.41 6.96
N PRO A 46 20.65 7.12 6.52
CA PRO A 46 20.89 6.21 5.41
C PRO A 46 20.33 4.81 5.67
N LYS A 47 19.58 4.25 4.72
CA LYS A 47 18.77 3.03 4.89
C LYS A 47 18.91 2.03 3.77
N HIS A 48 18.67 0.77 4.09
CA HIS A 48 18.51 -0.31 3.12
C HIS A 48 17.06 -0.45 2.65
N GLY A 49 16.86 -1.05 1.48
CA GLY A 49 15.52 -1.28 0.92
C GLY A 49 14.57 -2.05 1.86
N TYR A 50 15.08 -3.03 2.61
CA TYR A 50 14.26 -3.79 3.55
C TYR A 50 13.90 -2.99 4.81
N GLU A 51 14.77 -2.09 5.26
CA GLU A 51 14.49 -1.20 6.40
C GLU A 51 13.37 -0.22 6.04
N ILE A 52 13.41 0.31 4.82
CA ILE A 52 12.35 1.17 4.27
C ILE A 52 11.01 0.41 4.20
N ILE A 53 11.01 -0.84 3.75
CA ILE A 53 9.79 -1.68 3.74
C ILE A 53 9.22 -1.80 5.15
N LYS A 54 10.07 -2.14 6.13
CA LYS A 54 9.67 -2.33 7.52
C LYS A 54 9.12 -1.03 8.12
N GLU A 55 9.84 0.07 7.97
CA GLU A 55 9.48 1.36 8.55
C GLU A 55 8.18 1.93 7.95
N ILE A 56 7.96 1.76 6.64
CA ILE A 56 6.68 2.11 6.03
C ILE A 56 5.57 1.21 6.58
N SER A 57 5.82 -0.08 6.78
CA SER A 57 4.84 -0.97 7.43
C SER A 57 4.47 -0.47 8.82
N ASP A 58 5.45 -0.08 9.63
CA ASP A 58 5.24 0.41 10.99
C ASP A 58 4.52 1.78 11.02
N LEU A 59 4.80 2.64 10.04
CA LEU A 59 4.15 3.95 9.87
C LEU A 59 2.67 3.81 9.47
N VAL A 60 2.34 2.84 8.63
CA VAL A 60 0.98 2.65 8.12
C VAL A 60 0.14 1.72 9.03
N GLY A 61 0.79 0.83 9.80
CA GLY A 61 0.17 -0.19 10.66
C GLY A 61 -0.25 -1.45 9.91
N ASP A 62 -0.94 -2.37 10.59
CA ASP A 62 -1.33 -3.72 10.09
C ASP A 62 -2.19 -3.71 8.81
N GLY A 63 -2.56 -2.53 8.32
CA GLY A 63 -3.30 -2.33 7.09
C GLY A 63 -2.46 -2.30 5.80
N TYR A 64 -1.14 -2.16 5.85
CA TYR A 64 -0.30 -2.12 4.63
C TYR A 64 1.21 -2.31 4.87
N THR A 65 1.79 -3.30 4.19
CA THR A 65 3.24 -3.44 3.99
C THR A 65 3.54 -3.29 2.50
N PRO A 66 4.44 -2.38 2.07
CA PRO A 66 4.83 -2.27 0.67
C PRO A 66 5.64 -3.50 0.25
N SER A 67 5.42 -3.98 -0.97
CA SER A 67 6.20 -5.11 -1.51
C SER A 67 7.59 -4.66 -1.95
N ALA A 68 8.52 -5.60 -2.05
CA ALA A 68 9.81 -5.39 -2.71
C ALA A 68 9.63 -4.82 -4.14
N GLY A 69 8.67 -5.35 -4.91
CA GLY A 69 8.32 -4.86 -6.24
C GLY A 69 7.71 -3.45 -6.27
N THR A 70 7.40 -2.85 -5.13
CA THR A 70 7.03 -1.44 -5.01
C THR A 70 8.24 -0.59 -4.62
N ILE A 71 9.01 -1.04 -3.62
CA ILE A 71 10.10 -0.25 -3.04
C ILE A 71 11.33 -0.19 -3.95
N TYR A 72 11.78 -1.31 -4.52
CA TYR A 72 13.00 -1.30 -5.33
C TYR A 72 12.85 -0.46 -6.61
N PRO A 73 11.75 -0.53 -7.37
CA PRO A 73 11.53 0.40 -8.49
C PRO A 73 11.43 1.87 -8.06
N THR A 74 10.90 2.13 -6.85
CA THR A 74 10.86 3.48 -6.28
C THR A 74 12.28 4.00 -6.01
N LEU A 75 13.15 3.16 -5.44
CA LEU A 75 14.55 3.48 -5.19
C LEU A 75 15.31 3.74 -6.49
N THR A 76 15.18 2.85 -7.48
CA THR A 76 15.78 3.04 -8.81
C THR A 76 15.35 4.37 -9.42
N SER A 77 14.07 4.71 -9.37
CA SER A 77 13.60 5.98 -9.91
C SER A 77 14.12 7.20 -9.14
N LEU A 78 14.28 7.11 -7.81
CA LEU A 78 14.87 8.19 -7.02
C LEU A 78 16.37 8.37 -7.31
N GLU A 79 17.08 7.28 -7.59
CA GLU A 79 18.49 7.29 -8.00
C GLU A 79 18.64 7.90 -9.41
N GLU A 80 17.80 7.51 -10.37
CA GLU A 80 17.76 8.11 -11.72
C GLU A 80 17.45 9.61 -11.68
N MET A 81 16.65 10.05 -10.70
CA MET A 81 16.37 11.48 -10.46
C MET A 81 17.50 12.20 -9.72
N ASN A 82 18.60 11.52 -9.37
CA ASN A 82 19.67 12.02 -8.52
C ASN A 82 19.21 12.47 -7.12
N CYS A 83 18.06 12.02 -6.63
CA CYS A 83 17.57 12.36 -5.28
C CYS A 83 18.25 11.53 -4.18
N ILE A 84 18.73 10.33 -4.52
CA ILE A 84 19.46 9.45 -3.61
C ILE A 84 20.73 8.92 -4.29
N SER A 85 21.69 8.49 -3.49
CA SER A 85 22.89 7.78 -3.94
C SER A 85 23.20 6.60 -3.03
N LEU A 86 24.00 5.65 -3.52
CA LEU A 86 24.55 4.59 -2.68
C LEU A 86 25.65 5.15 -1.78
N LEU A 87 25.48 5.00 -0.47
CA LEU A 87 26.53 5.20 0.52
C LEU A 87 27.50 4.02 0.53
N ASP A 88 26.95 2.80 0.43
CA ASP A 88 27.71 1.54 0.32
C ASP A 88 27.07 0.69 -0.77
N ALA A 89 27.82 0.44 -1.85
CA ALA A 89 27.34 -0.31 -3.01
C ALA A 89 27.24 -1.83 -2.75
N GLU A 90 28.08 -2.39 -1.87
CA GLU A 90 28.03 -3.81 -1.51
C GLU A 90 26.83 -4.09 -0.61
N ARG A 91 26.54 -3.16 0.30
CA ARG A 91 25.41 -3.29 1.22
C ARG A 91 24.09 -2.76 0.66
N LYS A 92 24.13 -1.98 -0.43
CA LYS A 92 22.97 -1.26 -1.00
C LYS A 92 22.29 -0.34 0.02
N GLN A 93 23.11 0.43 0.73
CA GLN A 93 22.64 1.45 1.66
C GLN A 93 22.49 2.78 0.91
N TYR A 94 21.32 3.39 0.97
CA TYR A 94 21.01 4.63 0.27
C TYR A 94 21.10 5.82 1.21
N GLN A 95 21.57 6.96 0.70
CA GLN A 95 21.56 8.26 1.35
C GLN A 95 20.92 9.31 0.44
N VAL A 96 20.41 10.40 1.01
CA VAL A 96 19.87 11.52 0.24
C VAL A 96 20.99 12.41 -0.28
N THR A 97 20.80 12.96 -1.48
CA THR A 97 21.71 13.95 -2.09
C THR A 97 21.23 15.37 -1.80
N GLU A 98 22.07 16.38 -2.05
CA GLU A 98 21.67 17.79 -1.95
C GLU A 98 20.45 18.14 -2.84
N TYR A 99 20.38 17.54 -4.04
CA TYR A 99 19.22 17.66 -4.91
C TYR A 99 17.97 17.02 -4.28
N GLY A 100 18.11 15.83 -3.68
CA GLY A 100 17.02 15.16 -2.97
C GLY A 100 16.50 15.97 -1.77
N GLU A 101 17.38 16.65 -1.03
CA GLU A 101 16.96 17.54 0.06
C GLU A 101 16.15 18.73 -0.45
N THR A 102 16.60 19.35 -1.55
CA THR A 102 15.88 20.45 -2.20
C THR A 102 14.52 19.97 -2.71
N TYR A 103 14.47 18.80 -3.35
CA TYR A 103 13.22 18.19 -3.82
C TYR A 103 12.22 17.94 -2.67
N LEU A 104 12.69 17.47 -1.52
CA LEU A 104 11.84 17.30 -0.33
C LEU A 104 11.31 18.62 0.19
N LYS A 105 12.15 19.65 0.23
CA LYS A 105 11.78 21.00 0.68
C LYS A 105 10.69 21.60 -0.21
N ASP A 106 10.82 21.46 -1.53
CA ASP A 106 9.84 21.94 -2.51
C ASP A 106 8.49 21.21 -2.40
N GLN A 107 8.49 19.99 -1.85
CA GLN A 107 7.30 19.15 -1.69
C GLN A 107 6.84 19.02 -0.22
N GLN A 108 7.33 19.90 0.67
CA GLN A 108 7.12 19.78 2.11
C GLN A 108 5.63 19.79 2.50
N GLU A 109 4.81 20.62 1.85
CA GLU A 109 3.36 20.66 2.12
C GLU A 109 2.67 19.33 1.74
N MET A 110 3.05 18.74 0.60
CA MET A 110 2.52 17.46 0.17
C MET A 110 2.95 16.33 1.10
N LEU A 111 4.21 16.36 1.56
CA LEU A 111 4.75 15.40 2.52
C LEU A 111 4.02 15.52 3.87
N ALA A 112 3.83 16.73 4.38
CA ALA A 112 3.10 16.96 5.63
C ALA A 112 1.65 16.43 5.55
N ALA A 113 0.95 16.72 4.45
CA ALA A 113 -0.40 16.21 4.23
C ALA A 113 -0.46 14.68 4.10
N LEU A 114 0.57 14.05 3.54
CA LEU A 114 0.70 12.59 3.49
C LEU A 114 0.91 12.00 4.89
N LEU A 115 1.88 12.52 5.64
CA LEU A 115 2.20 12.05 6.99
C LEU A 115 1.00 12.18 7.93
N GLU A 116 0.27 13.29 7.84
CA GLU A 116 -0.94 13.49 8.65
C GLU A 116 -2.04 12.47 8.31
N LYS A 117 -2.25 12.17 7.02
CA LYS A 117 -3.18 11.10 6.61
C LYS A 117 -2.77 9.72 7.13
N LEU A 118 -1.47 9.43 7.16
CA LEU A 118 -0.95 8.18 7.71
C LEU A 118 -1.14 8.13 9.23
N ARG A 119 -0.87 9.22 9.95
CA ARG A 119 -1.09 9.36 11.39
C ARG A 119 -2.54 9.12 11.77
N ILE A 120 -3.48 9.82 11.14
CA ILE A 120 -4.92 9.66 11.37
C ILE A 120 -5.34 8.20 11.14
N ARG A 121 -4.87 7.57 10.05
CA ARG A 121 -5.17 6.17 9.78
C ARG A 121 -4.67 5.25 10.90
N ARG A 122 -3.43 5.45 11.35
CA ARG A 122 -2.82 4.65 12.41
C ARG A 122 -3.55 4.82 13.74
N GLU A 123 -3.93 6.05 14.10
CA GLU A 123 -4.68 6.33 15.33
C GLU A 123 -6.05 5.68 15.34
N ILE A 124 -6.76 5.74 14.20
CA ILE A 124 -8.03 5.03 14.07
C ILE A 124 -7.81 3.53 14.24
N HIS A 125 -6.77 2.95 13.64
CA HIS A 125 -6.50 1.52 13.71
C HIS A 125 -6.10 1.04 15.12
N ASN A 126 -5.26 1.79 15.82
CA ASN A 126 -4.72 1.42 17.13
C ASN A 126 -5.63 1.78 18.30
N ASN A 127 -6.78 2.40 18.06
CA ASN A 127 -7.71 2.76 19.13
C ASN A 127 -8.67 1.61 19.43
N ASP A 128 -8.42 0.90 20.52
CA ASP A 128 -9.26 -0.21 21.01
C ASP A 128 -10.73 0.21 21.24
N GLN A 129 -11.00 1.48 21.52
CA GLN A 129 -12.36 1.98 21.67
C GLN A 129 -13.14 1.98 20.34
N LEU A 130 -12.45 1.86 19.19
CA LEU A 130 -13.03 1.80 17.86
C LEU A 130 -13.17 0.37 17.33
N ILE A 131 -12.85 -0.66 18.12
CA ILE A 131 -12.93 -2.08 17.70
C ILE A 131 -14.30 -2.41 17.09
N GLU A 132 -15.38 -1.92 17.72
CA GLU A 132 -16.75 -2.16 17.26
C GLU A 132 -17.03 -1.49 15.90
N ILE A 133 -16.50 -0.29 15.67
CA ILE A 133 -16.62 0.43 14.40
C ILE A 133 -15.80 -0.30 13.31
N HIS A 134 -14.58 -0.74 13.62
CA HIS A 134 -13.76 -1.52 12.68
C HIS A 134 -14.44 -2.82 12.27
N ARG A 135 -14.98 -3.57 13.24
CA ARG A 135 -15.72 -4.81 12.99
C ARG A 135 -16.92 -4.56 12.08
N ALA A 136 -17.72 -3.52 12.36
CA ALA A 136 -18.87 -3.16 11.54
C ALA A 136 -18.46 -2.80 10.10
N MET A 137 -17.37 -2.03 9.94
CA MET A 137 -16.82 -1.66 8.63
C MET A 137 -16.29 -2.87 7.85
N GLU A 138 -15.66 -3.84 8.50
CA GLU A 138 -15.16 -5.04 7.83
C GLU A 138 -16.30 -5.97 7.39
N ASN A 139 -17.36 -6.07 8.19
CA ASN A 139 -18.59 -6.75 7.81
C ASN A 139 -19.23 -6.11 6.56
N LEU A 140 -19.32 -4.77 6.53
CA LEU A 140 -19.84 -4.04 5.36
C LEU A 140 -18.99 -4.31 4.11
N LYS A 141 -17.66 -4.20 4.21
CA LYS A 141 -16.75 -4.47 3.07
C LYS A 141 -16.91 -5.90 2.56
N THR A 142 -17.02 -6.88 3.47
CA THR A 142 -17.18 -8.29 3.12
C THR A 142 -18.50 -8.53 2.39
N ALA A 143 -19.61 -8.00 2.91
CA ALA A 143 -20.92 -8.09 2.28
C ALA A 143 -20.93 -7.49 0.87
N LEU A 144 -20.36 -6.29 0.71
CA LEU A 144 -20.23 -5.65 -0.60
C LEU A 144 -19.38 -6.46 -1.56
N ARG A 145 -18.22 -6.96 -1.13
CA ARG A 145 -17.33 -7.77 -1.97
C ARG A 145 -17.99 -9.05 -2.44
N LEU A 146 -18.70 -9.76 -1.57
CA LEU A 146 -19.44 -10.97 -1.94
C LEU A 146 -20.53 -10.64 -2.95
N LYS A 147 -21.28 -9.55 -2.75
CA LYS A 147 -22.37 -9.14 -3.63
C LYS A 147 -21.87 -8.70 -5.02
N LEU A 148 -20.75 -8.00 -5.08
CA LEU A 148 -20.14 -7.50 -6.32
C LEU A 148 -19.39 -8.58 -7.12
N ASN A 149 -18.89 -9.62 -6.46
CA ASN A 149 -18.17 -10.71 -7.13
C ASN A 149 -19.09 -11.79 -7.74
N ILE A 150 -20.34 -11.90 -7.28
CA ILE A 150 -21.21 -13.06 -7.57
C ILE A 150 -22.36 -12.70 -8.54
N ALA A 151 -22.73 -11.43 -8.71
CA ALA A 151 -23.97 -11.05 -9.39
C ALA A 151 -23.78 -10.06 -10.55
N ASP A 152 -24.52 -10.30 -11.65
CA ASP A 152 -24.94 -9.25 -12.58
C ASP A 152 -25.97 -8.36 -11.87
N LEU A 153 -25.46 -7.37 -11.15
CA LEU A 153 -26.29 -6.44 -10.40
C LEU A 153 -27.11 -5.58 -11.36
N GLN A 154 -28.43 -5.60 -11.14
CA GLN A 154 -29.32 -4.68 -11.84
C GLN A 154 -29.07 -3.25 -11.38
N GLN A 155 -29.31 -2.27 -12.25
CA GLN A 155 -29.03 -0.86 -11.96
C GLN A 155 -29.79 -0.37 -10.72
N GLU A 156 -31.01 -0.87 -10.48
CA GLU A 156 -31.78 -0.60 -9.28
C GLU A 156 -31.08 -1.10 -7.99
N GLN A 157 -30.47 -2.29 -8.02
CA GLN A 157 -29.75 -2.85 -6.87
C GLN A 157 -28.49 -2.03 -6.55
N ILE A 158 -27.81 -1.51 -7.57
CA ILE A 158 -26.66 -0.62 -7.39
C ILE A 158 -27.09 0.68 -6.69
N TYR A 159 -28.19 1.30 -7.14
CA TYR A 159 -28.75 2.49 -6.49
C TYR A 159 -29.14 2.24 -5.03
N GLN A 160 -29.83 1.13 -4.75
CA GLN A 160 -30.22 0.77 -3.38
C GLN A 160 -29.00 0.55 -2.46
N ILE A 161 -27.92 -0.05 -2.96
CA ILE A 161 -26.68 -0.23 -2.20
C ILE A 161 -26.03 1.13 -1.91
N ALA A 162 -25.91 2.00 -2.91
CA ALA A 162 -25.33 3.33 -2.74
C ALA A 162 -26.13 4.18 -1.74
N GLU A 163 -27.47 4.22 -1.89
CA GLU A 163 -28.36 4.95 -1.00
C GLU A 163 -28.20 4.52 0.46
N LYS A 164 -28.11 3.21 0.74
CA LYS A 164 -27.91 2.71 2.11
C LYS A 164 -26.57 3.14 2.70
N ILE A 165 -25.51 3.18 1.90
CA ILE A 165 -24.19 3.65 2.34
C ILE A 165 -24.25 5.15 2.66
N ASP A 166 -24.89 5.94 1.80
CA ASP A 166 -25.01 7.39 1.98
C ASP A 166 -25.86 7.74 3.21
N GLN A 167 -26.98 7.04 3.43
CA GLN A 167 -27.81 7.20 4.62
C GLN A 167 -27.02 6.93 5.90
N ALA A 168 -26.22 5.85 5.93
CA ALA A 168 -25.37 5.54 7.06
C ALA A 168 -24.31 6.65 7.29
N ALA A 169 -23.68 7.16 6.23
CA ALA A 169 -22.70 8.22 6.32
C ALA A 169 -23.30 9.54 6.85
N ILE A 170 -24.49 9.93 6.38
CA ILE A 170 -25.22 11.11 6.86
C ILE A 170 -25.60 10.96 8.33
N ALA A 171 -26.10 9.79 8.74
CA ALA A 171 -26.47 9.55 10.13
C ALA A 171 -25.26 9.65 11.07
N ILE A 172 -24.12 9.06 10.67
CA ILE A 172 -22.87 9.13 11.44
C ILE A 172 -22.36 10.57 11.51
N GLY A 173 -22.38 11.33 10.41
CA GLY A 173 -21.90 12.71 10.39
C GLY A 173 -22.73 13.72 11.18
N ARG A 174 -23.90 13.30 11.71
CA ARG A 174 -24.80 14.11 12.54
C ARG A 174 -24.74 13.76 14.03
N LEU A 175 -24.00 12.71 14.42
CA LEU A 175 -23.73 12.40 15.82
C LEU A 175 -22.77 13.44 16.43
#